data_AF-B3ME06-F1
#
_entry.id   AF-B3ME06-F1
#
_cell.length_a   1.000
_cell.length_b   1.000
_cell.length_c   1.000
_cell.angle_alpha   90.00
_cell.angle_beta   90.00
_cell.angle_gamma   90.00
#
_symmetry.space_group_name_H-M   'P 1'
#
loop_
_entity.id
_entity.type
_entity.pdbx_description
1 polymer ?
#
loop_
_entity_poly.entity_id
_entity_poly.type
_entity_poly.pdbx_seq_one_letter_code
_entity_poly.pdbx_strand_id
1 'polypeptide(L)'
;MGDVPQKCHKYVSGLKSANSKYPSYAHLCYPDCIYRETGAMVNGKIKMERVKQYLEQHVHRKDQDIVSYIVRSFESCLGNIKGHMKSANIESYKVLPHGCSPFAGMLYSCVNAETFLNCPSKMWKNERPCNLAKEFALQCNPLPHVPLPSS
;
A
#
# COMPACT_ATOMS: atom_id res chain seq x y z
N MET A 1 10.87 -18.86 8.47
CA MET A 1 10.98 -17.79 7.45
C MET A 1 10.96 -16.48 8.21
N GLY A 2 12.14 -15.89 8.44
CA GLY A 2 12.31 -14.69 9.26
C GLY A 2 11.63 -13.47 8.64
N ASP A 3 11.08 -12.64 9.52
CA ASP A 3 10.23 -11.47 9.29
C ASP A 3 10.49 -10.73 7.97
N VAL A 4 9.61 -10.96 6.98
CA VAL A 4 9.62 -10.29 5.67
C VAL A 4 9.69 -8.75 5.82
N PRO A 5 8.95 -8.11 6.76
CA PRO A 5 9.16 -6.72 7.15
C PRO A 5 10.62 -6.34 7.45
N GLN A 6 11.30 -7.04 8.36
CA GLN A 6 12.71 -6.79 8.67
C GLN A 6 13.62 -7.00 7.45
N LYS A 7 13.39 -8.05 6.65
CA LYS A 7 14.14 -8.29 5.41
C LYS A 7 14.00 -7.12 4.45
N CYS A 8 12.77 -6.66 4.21
CA CYS A 8 12.50 -5.57 3.29
C CYS A 8 12.94 -4.21 3.83
N HIS A 9 12.91 -4.02 5.15
CA HIS A 9 13.50 -2.85 5.79
C HIS A 9 15.01 -2.81 5.52
N LYS A 10 15.74 -3.90 5.77
CA LYS A 10 17.18 -4.00 5.46
C LYS A 10 17.47 -3.80 3.98
N TYR A 11 16.67 -4.37 3.09
CA TYR A 11 16.79 -4.16 1.64
C TYR A 11 16.69 -2.68 1.30
N VAL A 12 15.64 -1.99 1.76
CA VAL A 12 15.43 -0.56 1.48
C VAL A 12 16.52 0.30 2.12
N SER A 13 16.96 0.01 3.34
CA SER A 13 18.08 0.70 3.98
C SER A 13 19.41 0.45 3.24
N GLY A 14 19.56 -0.73 2.63
CA GLY A 14 20.72 -1.15 1.84
C GLY A 14 20.73 -0.65 0.39
N LEU A 15 19.60 -0.09 -0.10
CA LEU A 15 19.57 0.79 -1.27
C LEU A 15 20.28 2.10 -0.88
N LYS A 16 21.60 2.00 -0.69
CA LYS A 16 22.53 3.04 -0.27
C LYS A 16 22.11 4.37 -0.90
N SER A 17 22.10 5.47 -0.13
CA SER A 17 22.55 6.77 -0.67
C SER A 17 21.93 7.26 -2.00
N ALA A 18 20.64 7.03 -2.24
CA ALA A 18 19.98 7.50 -3.46
C ALA A 18 19.67 9.00 -3.38
N ASN A 19 20.71 9.80 -3.63
CA ASN A 19 20.68 11.26 -3.69
C ASN A 19 20.53 11.94 -2.31
N SER A 20 21.56 12.64 -1.85
CA SER A 20 21.45 13.55 -0.69
C SER A 20 20.34 14.60 -0.86
N LYS A 21 19.92 14.83 -2.11
CA LYS A 21 18.84 15.73 -2.49
C LYS A 21 17.43 15.09 -2.42
N TYR A 22 17.28 13.77 -2.58
CA TYR A 22 15.96 13.10 -2.64
C TYR A 22 15.94 11.67 -2.04
N PRO A 23 16.19 11.51 -0.73
CA PRO A 23 16.09 10.23 -0.01
C PRO A 23 14.68 9.61 -0.01
N SER A 24 13.67 10.37 -0.46
CA SER A 24 12.26 10.05 -0.45
C SER A 24 11.81 9.06 -1.53
N TYR A 25 12.63 8.49 -2.41
CA TYR A 25 12.13 7.47 -3.37
C TYR A 25 12.38 6.03 -2.94
N ALA A 26 13.35 5.78 -2.05
CA ALA A 26 13.68 4.43 -1.60
C ALA A 26 12.54 3.77 -0.80
N HIS A 27 11.76 4.56 -0.05
CA HIS A 27 10.61 4.03 0.70
C HIS A 27 9.51 3.44 -0.22
N LEU A 28 9.42 3.88 -1.47
CA LEU A 28 8.49 3.31 -2.46
C LEU A 28 8.87 1.88 -2.87
N CYS A 29 10.11 1.47 -2.62
CA CYS A 29 10.54 0.09 -2.85
C CYS A 29 10.18 -0.85 -1.70
N TYR A 30 9.76 -0.33 -0.54
CA TYR A 30 9.38 -1.18 0.60
C TYR A 30 8.18 -2.07 0.26
N PRO A 31 7.05 -1.55 -0.26
CA PRO A 31 5.89 -2.40 -0.57
C PRO A 31 6.17 -3.39 -1.70
N ASP A 32 6.93 -2.97 -2.71
CA ASP A 32 7.39 -3.83 -3.80
C ASP A 32 8.19 -5.04 -3.28
N CYS A 33 9.11 -4.82 -2.33
CA CYS A 33 9.82 -5.90 -1.66
C CYS A 33 8.85 -6.83 -0.91
N ILE A 34 7.96 -6.29 -0.08
CA ILE A 34 6.98 -7.09 0.68
C ILE A 34 6.15 -7.95 -0.27
N TYR A 35 5.62 -7.37 -1.35
CA TYR A 35 4.76 -8.11 -2.25
C TYR A 35 5.49 -9.22 -3.01
N ARG A 36 6.75 -9.02 -3.39
CA ARG A 36 7.56 -10.09 -4.00
C ARG A 36 7.89 -11.19 -3.00
N GLU A 37 8.37 -10.84 -1.82
CA GLU A 37 8.81 -11.79 -0.78
C GLU A 37 7.66 -12.66 -0.26
N THR A 38 6.45 -12.12 -0.23
CA THR A 38 5.23 -12.87 0.14
C THR A 38 4.61 -13.65 -1.02
N GLY A 39 5.14 -13.49 -2.25
CA GLY A 39 4.51 -14.02 -3.46
C GLY A 39 3.19 -13.33 -3.83
N ALA A 40 2.83 -12.24 -3.14
CA ALA A 40 1.67 -11.42 -3.43
C ALA A 40 1.80 -10.65 -4.75
N MET A 41 3.01 -10.46 -5.29
CA MET A 41 3.23 -9.92 -6.63
C MET A 41 4.04 -10.89 -7.48
N VAL A 42 3.49 -11.25 -8.63
CA VAL A 42 4.13 -12.10 -9.64
C VAL A 42 3.96 -11.46 -11.01
N ASN A 43 5.08 -11.23 -11.71
CA ASN A 43 5.10 -10.58 -13.03
C ASN A 43 4.34 -9.23 -13.05
N GLY A 44 4.54 -8.40 -12.02
CA GLY A 44 3.89 -7.10 -11.87
C GLY A 44 2.40 -7.14 -11.52
N LYS A 45 1.82 -8.33 -11.27
CA LYS A 45 0.40 -8.50 -10.94
C LYS A 45 0.23 -8.97 -9.50
N ILE A 46 -0.72 -8.37 -8.79
CA ILE A 46 -1.10 -8.77 -7.44
C ILE A 46 -1.89 -10.08 -7.48
N LYS A 47 -1.56 -10.99 -6.57
CA LYS A 47 -2.25 -12.26 -6.30
C LYS A 47 -3.02 -12.11 -5.00
N MET A 48 -4.32 -11.81 -5.11
CA MET A 48 -5.16 -11.50 -3.95
C MET A 48 -5.25 -12.67 -2.96
N GLU A 49 -5.17 -13.90 -3.46
CA GLU A 49 -5.16 -15.11 -2.63
C GLU A 49 -3.92 -15.13 -1.72
N ARG A 50 -2.76 -14.72 -2.25
CA ARG A 50 -1.50 -14.63 -1.48
C ARG A 50 -1.52 -13.46 -0.50
N VAL A 51 -2.10 -12.33 -0.88
CA VAL A 51 -2.31 -11.19 0.03
C VAL A 51 -3.16 -11.62 1.22
N LYS A 52 -4.33 -12.21 0.95
CA LYS A 52 -5.26 -12.69 1.99
C LYS A 52 -4.59 -13.72 2.90
N GLN A 53 -3.96 -14.75 2.30
CA GLN A 53 -3.25 -15.78 3.05
C GLN A 53 -2.17 -15.18 3.97
N TYR A 54 -1.37 -14.23 3.46
CA TYR A 54 -0.33 -13.60 4.25
C TYR A 54 -0.90 -12.81 5.44
N LEU A 55 -1.96 -12.02 5.20
CA LEU A 55 -2.62 -11.22 6.25
C LEU A 55 -3.24 -12.11 7.32
N GLU A 56 -3.97 -13.17 6.95
CA GLU A 56 -4.58 -14.11 7.89
C GLU A 56 -3.53 -14.79 8.78
N GLN A 57 -2.36 -15.10 8.22
CA GLN A 57 -1.27 -15.76 8.94
C GLN A 57 -0.48 -14.84 9.88
N HIS A 58 -0.32 -13.55 9.53
CA HIS A 58 0.63 -12.65 10.20
C HIS A 58 -0.03 -11.51 10.98
N VAL A 59 -1.29 -11.17 10.71
CA VAL A 59 -2.03 -10.23 11.55
C VAL A 59 -2.31 -10.89 12.90
N HIS A 60 -2.06 -10.15 13.99
CA HIS A 60 -2.27 -10.65 15.33
C HIS A 60 -3.73 -11.09 15.54
N ARG A 61 -3.96 -12.19 16.27
CA ARG A 61 -5.29 -12.82 16.41
C ARG A 61 -6.38 -11.85 16.90
N LYS A 62 -6.03 -10.91 17.79
CA LYS A 62 -6.97 -9.91 18.33
C LYS A 62 -7.41 -8.86 17.29
N ASP A 63 -6.64 -8.72 16.23
CA ASP A 63 -6.81 -7.69 15.20
C ASP A 63 -7.29 -8.27 13.87
N GLN A 64 -7.65 -9.56 13.83
CA GLN A 64 -8.02 -10.28 12.59
C GLN A 64 -9.18 -9.64 11.82
N ASP A 65 -10.07 -8.93 12.50
CA ASP A 65 -11.15 -8.21 11.83
C ASP A 65 -10.65 -7.10 10.89
N ILE A 66 -9.41 -6.63 11.02
CA ILE A 66 -8.82 -5.68 10.06
C ILE A 66 -8.55 -6.34 8.70
N VAL A 67 -8.36 -7.66 8.64
CA VAL A 67 -7.94 -8.38 7.43
C VAL A 67 -8.95 -8.19 6.31
N SER A 68 -10.25 -8.34 6.59
CA SER A 68 -11.31 -8.13 5.57
C SER A 68 -11.40 -6.69 5.09
N TYR A 69 -10.98 -5.72 5.91
CA TYR A 69 -10.94 -4.31 5.51
C TYR A 69 -9.73 -4.05 4.61
N ILE A 70 -8.55 -4.56 4.97
CA ILE A 70 -7.35 -4.46 4.12
C ILE A 70 -7.59 -5.14 2.76
N VAL A 71 -8.17 -6.34 2.73
CA VAL A 71 -8.47 -7.05 1.47
C VAL A 71 -9.43 -6.25 0.59
N ARG A 72 -10.52 -5.71 1.14
CA ARG A 72 -11.43 -4.83 0.41
C ARG A 72 -10.73 -3.57 -0.11
N SER A 73 -9.82 -3.00 0.68
CA SER A 73 -9.01 -1.86 0.26
C SER A 73 -8.10 -2.20 -0.92
N PHE A 74 -7.49 -3.39 -0.95
CA PHE A 74 -6.73 -3.84 -2.12
C PHE A 74 -7.61 -3.93 -3.37
N GLU A 75 -8.82 -4.48 -3.27
CA GLU A 75 -9.74 -4.60 -4.40
C GLU A 75 -10.16 -3.23 -4.94
N SER A 76 -10.59 -2.32 -4.06
CA SER A 76 -10.94 -0.93 -4.39
C SER A 76 -9.77 -0.22 -5.09
N CYS A 77 -8.58 -0.26 -4.49
CA CYS A 77 -7.39 0.40 -5.01
C CYS A 77 -6.90 -0.18 -6.34
N LEU A 78 -6.95 -1.50 -6.50
CA LEU A 78 -6.61 -2.14 -7.78
C LEU A 78 -7.58 -1.71 -8.89
N GLY A 79 -8.87 -1.59 -8.56
CA GLY A 79 -9.89 -1.06 -9.46
C GLY A 79 -9.59 0.38 -9.88
N ASN A 80 -9.37 1.27 -8.91
CA ASN A 80 -9.10 2.68 -9.16
C ASN A 80 -7.83 2.92 -9.98
N ILE A 81 -6.72 2.26 -9.61
CA ILE A 81 -5.45 2.40 -10.34
C ILE A 81 -5.59 1.90 -11.78
N LYS A 82 -6.24 0.74 -12.00
CA LYS A 82 -6.48 0.22 -13.36
C LYS A 82 -7.40 1.12 -14.17
N GLY A 83 -8.44 1.67 -13.54
CA GLY A 83 -9.37 2.61 -14.16
C GLY A 83 -8.63 3.86 -14.66
N HIS A 84 -7.78 4.44 -13.82
CA HIS A 84 -6.96 5.58 -14.20
C HIS A 84 -5.91 5.25 -15.26
N MET A 85 -5.22 4.11 -15.14
CA MET A 85 -4.29 3.67 -16.18
C MET A 85 -4.99 3.57 -17.54
N LYS A 86 -6.21 3.02 -17.57
CA LYS A 86 -7.03 2.94 -18.77
C LYS A 86 -7.42 4.33 -19.29
N SER A 87 -7.88 5.24 -18.43
CA SER A 87 -8.29 6.59 -18.85
C SER A 87 -7.13 7.45 -19.35
N ALA A 88 -5.94 7.25 -18.79
CA ALA A 88 -4.72 7.97 -19.15
C ALA A 88 -3.89 7.27 -20.26
N ASN A 89 -4.39 6.17 -20.83
CA ASN A 89 -3.68 5.34 -21.82
C ASN A 89 -2.29 4.88 -21.37
N ILE A 90 -2.16 4.51 -20.09
CA ILE A 90 -0.94 3.99 -19.47
C ILE A 90 -1.03 2.46 -19.45
N GLU A 91 -0.22 1.79 -20.27
CA GLU A 91 -0.16 0.32 -20.28
C GLU A 91 0.58 -0.26 -19.07
N SER A 92 1.67 0.40 -18.67
CA SER A 92 2.50 0.01 -17.54
C SER A 92 3.26 1.19 -16.97
N TYR A 93 3.57 1.12 -15.67
CA TYR A 93 4.45 2.09 -15.04
C TYR A 93 5.91 1.63 -15.18
N LYS A 94 6.79 2.55 -15.61
CA LYS A 94 8.22 2.27 -15.72
C LYS A 94 8.80 1.96 -14.34
N VAL A 95 9.67 0.95 -14.27
CA VAL A 95 10.40 0.60 -13.04
C VAL A 95 11.24 1.79 -12.58
N LEU A 96 11.25 2.06 -11.27
CA LEU A 96 12.04 3.14 -10.69
C LEU A 96 13.55 2.87 -10.88
N PRO A 97 14.42 3.89 -10.81
CA PRO A 97 15.88 3.71 -10.90
C PRO A 97 16.46 2.68 -9.93
N HIS A 98 15.76 2.43 -8.83
CA HIS A 98 16.11 1.48 -7.77
C HIS A 98 15.66 0.04 -8.06
N GLY A 99 15.11 -0.22 -9.25
CA GLY A 99 14.64 -1.55 -9.66
C GLY A 99 13.29 -1.97 -9.09
N CYS A 100 12.57 -1.07 -8.42
CA CYS A 100 11.27 -1.37 -7.79
C CYS A 100 10.08 -0.82 -8.56
N SER A 101 8.94 -1.48 -8.44
CA SER A 101 7.71 -1.10 -9.15
C SER A 101 7.03 0.11 -8.48
N PRO A 102 6.83 1.24 -9.20
CA PRO A 102 6.07 2.36 -8.65
C PRO A 102 4.60 1.98 -8.41
N PHE A 103 4.07 1.02 -9.16
CA PHE A 103 2.72 0.48 -8.96
C PHE A 103 2.53 -0.10 -7.56
N ALA A 104 3.54 -0.80 -7.03
CA ALA A 104 3.49 -1.33 -5.68
C ALA A 104 3.39 -0.22 -4.63
N GLY A 105 4.15 0.87 -4.81
CA GLY A 105 4.09 2.04 -3.95
C GLY A 105 2.72 2.73 -3.97
N MET A 106 2.18 2.99 -5.16
CA MET A 106 0.85 3.58 -5.32
C MET A 106 -0.25 2.72 -4.70
N LEU A 107 -0.20 1.41 -4.95
CA LEU A 107 -1.16 0.47 -4.38
C LEU A 107 -1.09 0.46 -2.85
N TYR A 108 0.11 0.35 -2.28
CA TYR A 108 0.29 0.36 -0.83
C TYR A 108 -0.22 1.64 -0.17
N SER A 109 0.12 2.80 -0.75
CA SER A 109 -0.41 4.07 -0.28
C SER A 109 -1.94 4.09 -0.31
N CYS A 110 -2.54 3.71 -1.44
CA CYS A 110 -3.99 3.65 -1.58
C CYS A 110 -4.63 2.74 -0.52
N VAL A 111 -4.11 1.52 -0.37
CA VAL A 111 -4.62 0.54 0.59
C VAL A 111 -4.55 1.06 2.01
N ASN A 112 -3.46 1.74 2.39
CA ASN A 112 -3.31 2.31 3.72
C ASN A 112 -4.35 3.42 3.99
N ALA A 113 -4.56 4.34 3.04
CA ALA A 113 -5.57 5.38 3.20
C ALA A 113 -6.99 4.80 3.23
N GLU A 114 -7.31 3.89 2.31
CA GLU A 114 -8.62 3.26 2.24
C GLU A 114 -8.92 2.43 3.51
N THR A 115 -7.92 1.72 4.03
CA THR A 115 -8.05 0.97 5.29
C THR A 115 -8.22 1.92 6.48
N PHE A 116 -7.50 3.04 6.51
CA PHE A 116 -7.62 4.05 7.57
C PHE A 116 -9.01 4.70 7.58
N LEU A 117 -9.49 5.13 6.41
CA LEU A 117 -10.81 5.74 6.24
C LEU A 117 -11.94 4.77 6.61
N ASN A 118 -11.76 3.48 6.31
CA ASN A 118 -12.72 2.43 6.61
C ASN A 118 -12.38 1.64 7.88
N CYS A 119 -11.51 2.16 8.76
CA CYS A 119 -11.06 1.44 9.95
C CYS A 119 -12.26 0.94 10.78
N PRO A 120 -12.31 -0.35 11.18
CA PRO A 120 -13.43 -0.92 11.90
C PRO A 120 -13.72 -0.14 13.19
N SER A 121 -14.99 0.15 13.49
CA SER A 121 -15.38 0.96 14.65
C SER A 121 -14.83 0.42 15.98
N LYS A 122 -14.72 -0.91 16.12
CA LYS A 122 -14.15 -1.56 17.31
C LYS A 122 -12.63 -1.40 17.47
N MET A 123 -11.93 -1.03 16.40
CA MET A 123 -10.49 -0.76 16.39
C MET A 123 -10.20 0.75 16.33
N TRP A 124 -11.20 1.55 15.97
CA TRP A 124 -11.08 3.00 15.93
C TRP A 124 -10.95 3.57 17.33
N LYS A 125 -9.88 4.34 17.55
CA LYS A 125 -9.75 5.15 18.77
C LYS A 125 -10.56 6.42 18.61
N ASN A 126 -11.68 6.50 19.33
CA ASN A 126 -12.56 7.66 19.29
C ASN A 126 -12.00 8.80 20.15
N GLU A 127 -10.90 9.37 19.69
CA GLU A 127 -10.19 10.48 20.31
C GLU A 127 -10.09 11.65 19.32
N ARG A 128 -10.10 12.88 19.84
CA ARG A 128 -10.00 14.11 19.04
C ARG A 128 -8.89 14.06 17.96
N PRO A 129 -7.63 13.70 18.24
CA PRO A 129 -6.59 13.65 17.21
C PRO A 129 -6.89 12.65 16.09
N CYS A 130 -7.45 11.48 16.39
CA CYS A 130 -7.81 10.48 15.39
C CYS A 130 -8.97 10.97 14.49
N ASN A 131 -10.00 11.56 15.10
CA ASN A 131 -11.16 12.07 14.37
C ASN A 131 -10.77 13.22 13.44
N LEU A 132 -9.95 14.17 13.92
CA LEU A 132 -9.42 15.25 13.08
C LEU A 132 -8.58 14.71 11.91
N ALA A 133 -7.74 13.70 12.13
CA ALA A 133 -6.96 13.08 11.06
C ALA A 133 -7.87 12.40 10.01
N LYS A 134 -8.96 11.76 10.44
CA LYS A 134 -9.94 11.15 9.54
C LYS A 134 -10.72 12.19 8.74
N GLU A 135 -11.20 13.25 9.40
CA GLU A 135 -11.89 14.37 8.76
C GLU A 135 -11.00 15.05 7.71
N PHE A 136 -9.72 15.29 8.05
CA PHE A 136 -8.75 15.82 7.11
C PHE A 136 -8.55 14.90 5.90
N ALA A 137 -8.37 13.59 6.12
CA ALA A 137 -8.19 12.62 5.05
C ALA A 137 -9.43 12.44 4.15
N LEU A 138 -10.63 12.74 4.65
CA LEU A 138 -11.87 12.74 3.85
C LEU A 138 -11.99 14.00 2.97
N GLN A 139 -11.48 15.14 3.45
CA GLN A 139 -11.61 16.43 2.75
C GLN A 139 -10.45 16.72 1.80
N CYS A 140 -9.25 16.31 2.17
CA CYS A 140 -8.05 16.46 1.36
C CYS A 140 -7.67 15.08 0.83
N ASN A 141 -7.45 14.93 -0.48
CA ASN A 141 -6.83 13.70 -1.00
C ASN A 141 -5.42 13.59 -0.39
N PRO A 142 -5.19 12.77 0.64
CA PRO A 142 -3.89 12.74 1.31
C PRO A 142 -2.85 12.00 0.44
N LEU A 143 -3.29 11.43 -0.69
CA LEU A 143 -2.50 10.68 -1.66
C LEU A 143 -2.59 11.36 -3.03
N PRO A 144 -1.83 12.44 -3.29
CA PRO A 144 -1.86 13.14 -4.58
C PRO A 144 -1.48 12.25 -5.79
N HIS A 145 -0.89 11.09 -5.54
CA HIS A 145 -0.51 10.07 -6.53
C HIS A 145 -1.55 8.97 -6.76
N VAL A 146 -2.65 8.95 -6.00
CA VAL A 146 -3.76 8.02 -6.20
C VAL A 146 -4.95 8.81 -6.75
N PRO A 147 -5.37 8.54 -8.00
CA PRO A 147 -6.57 9.13 -8.58
C PRO A 147 -7.77 8.73 -7.72
N LEU A 148 -8.46 9.74 -7.17
CA LEU A 148 -9.75 9.50 -6.54
C LEU A 148 -10.78 9.11 -7.62
N PRO A 149 -11.72 8.22 -7.32
CA PRO A 149 -12.89 8.07 -8.17
C PRO A 149 -13.60 9.43 -8.26
N SER A 150 -13.71 9.95 -9.48
CA SER A 150 -14.55 11.10 -9.76
C SER A 150 -16.00 10.70 -9.52
N SER A 151 -16.66 11.39 -8.59
CA SER A 151 -18.11 11.34 -8.36
C SER A 151 -18.89 11.59 -9.64
#